data_AF-A0A497FVW2-F1
#
_entry.id   AF-A0A497FVW2-F1
#
_cell.length_a   1.000
_cell.length_b   1.000
_cell.length_c   1.000
_cell.angle_alpha   90.00
_cell.angle_beta   90.00
_cell.angle_gamma   90.00
#
_symmetry.space_group_name_H-M   'P 1'
#
loop_
_entity.id
_entity.type
_entity.pdbx_description
1 polymer ?
#
loop_
_entity_poly.entity_id
_entity_poly.type
_entity_poly.pdbx_seq_one_letter_code
_entity_poly.pdbx_strand_id
1 'polypeptide(L)' 'MLLTALELRRLLSNFIDCLILSTALNYANILLTEGEDIHILLSNSRFLKIVHEINPEFKIMYYSELKEI' A
#
# COMPACT_ATOMS: atom_id res chain seq x y z
N MET A 1 7.90 1.10 -9.70
CA MET A 1 8.41 0.28 -8.57
C MET A 1 9.49 0.97 -7.72
N LEU A 2 10.78 1.10 -8.12
CA LEU A 2 11.80 1.64 -7.20
C LEU A 2 11.55 3.11 -6.81
N LEU A 3 11.17 3.97 -7.77
CA LEU A 3 10.82 5.36 -7.49
C LEU A 3 9.64 5.48 -6.51
N THR A 4 8.57 4.72 -6.74
CA THR A 4 7.41 4.65 -5.83
C THR A 4 7.83 4.21 -4.42
N ALA A 5 8.75 3.24 -4.30
CA ALA A 5 9.26 2.82 -2.98
C ALA A 5 10.04 3.94 -2.27
N LEU A 6 10.82 4.73 -3.01
CA LEU A 6 11.53 5.90 -2.47
C LEU A 6 10.56 7.01 -2.04
N GLU A 7 9.44 7.19 -2.73
CA GLU A 7 8.40 8.13 -2.31
C GLU A 7 7.68 7.65 -1.05
N LEU A 8 7.33 6.36 -0.99
CA LEU A 8 6.71 5.73 0.19
C LEU A 8 7.61 5.75 1.42
N ARG A 9 8.95 5.77 1.26
CA ARG A 9 9.92 5.93 2.35
C ARG A 9 9.75 7.23 3.15
N ARG A 10 9.08 8.24 2.59
CA ARG A 10 8.75 9.48 3.30
C ARG A 10 7.53 9.32 4.21
N LEU A 11 6.79 8.22 4.08
CA LEU A 11 5.55 7.91 4.79
C LEU A 11 5.70 6.69 5.70
N LEU A 12 6.57 5.74 5.34
CA LEU A 12 6.85 4.52 6.10
C LEU A 12 8.30 4.49 6.61
N SER A 13 8.46 4.08 7.87
CA SER A 13 9.77 3.97 8.54
C SER A 13 10.55 2.71 8.15
N ASN A 14 9.87 1.65 7.70
CA ASN A 14 10.48 0.40 7.24
C ASN A 14 10.57 0.37 5.70
N PHE A 15 11.78 0.19 5.18
CA PHE A 15 12.01 0.19 3.73
C PHE A 15 11.51 -1.08 3.05
N ILE A 16 11.45 -2.21 3.77
CA ILE A 16 10.91 -3.46 3.22
C ILE A 16 9.42 -3.28 2.93
N ASP A 17 8.68 -2.64 3.83
CA ASP A 17 7.25 -2.34 3.61
C ASP A 17 7.04 -1.39 2.43
N CYS A 18 7.97 -0.44 2.22
CA CYS A 18 7.95 0.42 1.02
C CYS A 18 8.08 -0.39 -0.26
N LEU A 19 8.94 -1.42 -0.28
CA LEU A 19 9.14 -2.28 -1.44
C LEU A 19 7.94 -3.20 -1.67
N ILE A 20 7.39 -3.79 -0.61
CA ILE A 20 6.19 -4.64 -0.68
C ILE A 20 5.01 -3.83 -1.23
N LEU A 21 4.74 -2.67 -0.63
CA LEU A 21 3.62 -1.82 -1.02
C LEU A 21 3.79 -1.26 -2.44
N SER A 22 4.99 -0.84 -2.80
CA SER A 22 5.29 -0.41 -4.17
C SER A 22 5.06 -1.53 -5.19
N THR A 23 5.54 -2.74 -4.90
CA THR A 23 5.38 -3.89 -5.79
C THR A 23 3.90 -4.24 -5.95
N ALA A 24 3.17 -4.36 -4.84
CA ALA A 24 1.74 -4.66 -4.86
C ALA A 24 0.94 -3.59 -5.61
N LEU A 25 1.22 -2.31 -5.36
CA LEU A 25 0.52 -1.20 -6.02
C LEU A 25 0.71 -1.21 -7.55
N ASN A 26 1.89 -1.60 -8.03
CA ASN A 26 2.21 -1.63 -9.47
C ASN A 26 1.70 -2.90 -10.17
N TYR A 27 1.53 -4.02 -9.47
CA TYR A 27 1.36 -5.34 -10.12
C TYR A 27 0.20 -6.19 -9.57
N ALA A 28 -0.54 -5.69 -8.59
CA ALA A 28 -1.68 -6.39 -8.01
C ALA A 28 -2.86 -5.43 -7.81
N ASN A 29 -4.06 -5.99 -7.66
CA ASN A 29 -5.25 -5.22 -7.27
C ASN A 29 -5.45 -5.20 -5.74
N ILE A 30 -4.88 -6.17 -5.01
CA ILE A 30 -5.07 -6.31 -3.56
C ILE A 30 -3.74 -6.64 -2.89
N LEU A 31 -3.41 -5.93 -1.82
CA LEU A 31 -2.40 -6.33 -0.83
C LEU A 31 -3.11 -6.81 0.44
N LEU A 32 -3.04 -8.11 0.69
CA LEU A 32 -3.48 -8.71 1.95
C LEU A 32 -2.33 -8.65 2.95
N THR A 33 -2.53 -7.98 4.08
CA THR A 33 -1.50 -7.82 5.11
C THR A 33 -2.11 -7.54 6.48
N GLU A 34 -1.45 -8.01 7.53
CA GLU A 34 -1.73 -7.66 8.93
C GLU A 34 -0.80 -6.53 9.43
N GLY A 35 -0.03 -5.92 8.52
CA GLY A 35 0.90 -4.84 8.84
C GLY A 35 0.18 -3.54 9.17
N GLU A 36 0.01 -3.24 10.45
CA GLU A 36 -0.69 -2.06 10.96
C GLU A 36 -0.16 -0.74 10.39
N ASP A 37 1.16 -0.57 10.25
CA ASP A 37 1.75 0.64 9.68
C ASP A 37 1.27 0.90 8.24
N ILE A 38 1.01 -0.16 7.46
CA ILE A 38 0.49 -0.07 6.10
C ILE A 38 -0.99 0.30 6.12
N HIS A 39 -1.76 -0.23 7.07
CA HIS A 39 -3.18 0.13 7.22
C HIS A 39 -3.37 1.56 7.67
N ILE A 40 -2.53 2.05 8.58
CA ILE A 40 -2.55 3.46 9.02
C ILE A 40 -2.36 4.41 7.82
N LEU A 41 -1.58 4.04 6.79
CA LEU A 41 -1.41 4.86 5.58
C LEU A 41 -2.71 5.12 4.83
N LEU A 42 -3.74 4.28 4.95
CA LEU A 42 -5.03 4.50 4.29
C LEU A 42 -5.70 5.81 4.76
N SER A 43 -5.33 6.32 5.94
CA SER A 43 -5.75 7.63 6.44
C SER A 43 -4.90 8.82 5.93
N ASN A 44 -3.79 8.55 5.23
CA ASN A 44 -2.86 9.56 4.77
C ASN A 44 -3.20 10.06 3.36
N SER A 45 -3.61 11.32 3.24
CA SER A 45 -4.03 11.92 1.96
C SER A 45 -2.95 11.88 0.86
N ARG A 46 -1.66 11.99 1.24
CA ARG A 46 -0.56 11.89 0.29
C ARG A 46 -0.39 10.47 -0.24
N PHE A 47 -0.58 9.47 0.61
CA PHE A 47 -0.59 8.07 0.18
C PHE A 47 -1.76 7.79 -0.78
N LEU A 48 -2.98 8.23 -0.42
CA LEU A 48 -4.15 8.05 -1.28
C LEU A 48 -3.98 8.69 -2.66
N LYS A 49 -3.29 9.82 -2.75
CA LYS A 49 -2.93 10.45 -4.04
C LYS A 49 -1.99 9.56 -4.86
N ILE A 50 -0.95 8.99 -4.25
CA ILE A 50 -0.04 8.05 -4.93
C ILE A 50 -0.81 6.83 -5.44
N VAL A 51 -1.71 6.26 -4.64
CA VAL A 51 -2.55 5.13 -5.04
C VAL A 51 -3.42 5.50 -6.24
N HIS A 52 -4.12 6.63 -6.18
CA HIS A 52 -5.00 7.08 -7.26
C HIS A 52 -4.25 7.32 -8.59
N GLU A 53 -3.03 7.85 -8.52
CA GLU A 53 -2.19 8.10 -9.70
C GLU A 53 -1.62 6.82 -10.33
N ILE A 54 -1.34 5.78 -9.54
CA ILE A 54 -0.68 4.56 -10.01
C ILE A 54 -1.68 3.44 -10.32
N ASN A 55 -2.60 3.17 -9.40
CA ASN A 55 -3.57 2.09 -9.51
C ASN A 55 -4.80 2.42 -8.65
N PRO A 56 -5.81 3.10 -9.21
CA PRO A 56 -6.98 3.58 -8.45
C PRO A 56 -7.87 2.45 -7.92
N GLU A 57 -7.77 1.23 -8.48
CA GLU A 57 -8.52 0.05 -8.03
C GLU A 57 -7.78 -0.76 -6.95
N PHE A 58 -6.57 -0.32 -6.56
CA PHE A 58 -5.77 -1.01 -5.57
C PHE A 58 -6.40 -0.95 -4.18
N LYS A 59 -6.47 -2.10 -3.51
CA LYS A 59 -6.99 -2.26 -2.15
C LYS A 59 -5.93 -2.82 -1.22
N ILE A 60 -5.96 -2.38 0.02
CA ILE A 60 -5.20 -2.98 1.12
C ILE A 60 -6.24 -3.54 2.08
N MET A 61 -6.06 -4.80 2.47
CA MET A 61 -7.06 -5.53 3.25
C MET A 61 -6.39 -6.39 4.32
N TYR A 62 -7.08 -6.55 5.44
CA TYR A 62 -6.81 -7.60 6.41
C TYR A 62 -7.26 -8.95 5.86
N TYR A 63 -6.66 -10.03 6.36
CA TYR A 63 -7.11 -11.37 5.99
C TYR A 63 -8.55 -11.66 6.47
N SER A 64 -8.97 -11.05 7.57
CA SER A 64 -10.35 -11.15 8.06
C SER A 64 -11.37 -10.61 7.05
N GLU A 65 -11.07 -9.50 6.39
CA GLU A 65 -11.96 -8.87 5.40
C GLU A 65 -12.11 -9.70 4.12
N LEU A 66 -11.09 -10.49 3.76
CA LEU A 66 -11.16 -11.38 2.59
C LEU A 66 -12.16 -12.52 2.79
N LYS A 67 -12.37 -13.00 4.02
CA LYS A 67 -13.27 -14.12 4.29
C LYS A 67 -14.75 -13.78 4.07
N GLU A 68 -15.05 -12.49 3.90
CA GLU A 68 -16.41 -11.97 3.69
C GLU A 68 -16.72 -11.69 2.21
N ILE A 69 -15.77 -11.93 1.29
CA ILE A 69 -15.92 -11.82 -0.17
C ILE A 69 -16.10 -13.21 -0.79
#